data_AF-A0A9E5HMP9-F1
#
_entry.id   AF-A0A9E5HMP9-F1
#
_cell.length_a   1.000
_cell.length_b   1.000
_cell.length_c   1.000
_cell.angle_alpha   90.00
_cell.angle_beta   90.00
_cell.angle_gamma   90.00
#
_symmetry.space_group_name_H-M   'P 1'
#
loop_
_entity.id
_entity.type
_entity.pdbx_description
1 polymer ?
#
loop_
_entity_poly.entity_id
_entity_poly.type
_entity_poly.pdbx_seq_one_letter_code
_entity_poly.pdbx_strand_id
1 'polypeptide(L)' 'PGHGHPTNLDQVHRYTYEYLVDLREKVGAHLDDGGDLTGAYYVDQERWKLLDTFEELATKNAGRVYAEMEFE' A
#
# COMPACT_ATOMS: atom_id res chain seq x y z
N PRO A 1 7.12 4.27 17.58
CA PRO A 1 7.24 4.60 16.14
C PRO A 1 8.32 5.68 15.97
N GLY A 2 8.85 5.90 14.76
CA GLY A 2 9.83 6.97 14.52
C GLY A 2 9.26 8.39 14.69
N HIS A 3 7.96 8.55 14.42
CA HIS A 3 7.16 9.76 14.67
C HIS A 3 5.84 9.42 15.36
N GLY A 4 5.21 10.40 16.03
CA GLY A 4 3.92 10.26 16.70
C GLY A 4 4.01 9.83 18.18
N HIS A 5 2.85 9.51 18.76
CA HIS A 5 2.76 9.06 20.15
C HIS A 5 3.26 7.61 20.32
N PRO A 6 3.67 7.21 21.53
CA PRO A 6 3.91 5.80 21.85
C PRO A 6 2.72 4.92 21.45
N THR A 7 3.00 3.74 20.92
CA THR A 7 2.00 2.75 20.48
C THR A 7 2.45 1.33 20.83
N ASN A 8 1.63 0.33 20.54
CA ASN A 8 1.89 -1.08 20.80
C ASN A 8 2.17 -1.87 19.51
N LEU A 9 2.61 -3.13 19.66
CA LEU A 9 2.95 -3.98 18.51
C LEU A 9 1.74 -4.32 17.64
N ASP A 10 0.56 -4.48 18.23
CA ASP A 10 -0.66 -4.77 17.46
C ASP A 10 -0.99 -3.64 16.48
N GLN A 11 -0.81 -2.39 16.90
CA GLN A 11 -0.98 -1.25 16.01
C GLN A 11 0.10 -1.18 14.92
N VAL A 12 1.36 -1.49 15.25
CA VAL A 12 2.44 -1.55 14.25
C VAL A 12 2.16 -2.64 13.22
N HIS A 13 1.74 -3.83 13.67
CA HIS A 13 1.37 -4.91 12.79
C HIS A 13 0.26 -4.49 11.83
N ARG A 14 -0.84 -3.94 12.37
CA ARG A 14 -1.99 -3.53 11.59
C ARG A 14 -1.71 -2.41 10.60
N TYR A 15 -1.03 -1.35 11.01
CA TYR A 15 -0.88 -0.15 10.18
C TYR A 15 0.40 -0.12 9.35
N THR A 16 1.32 -1.07 9.56
CA THR A 16 2.54 -1.18 8.76
C THR A 16 2.58 -2.48 7.97
N TYR A 17 2.52 -3.63 8.65
CA TYR A 17 2.64 -4.92 7.97
C TYR A 17 1.39 -5.25 7.14
N GLU A 18 0.19 -5.19 7.73
CA GLU A 18 -1.03 -5.51 6.99
C GLU A 18 -1.30 -4.53 5.83
N TYR A 19 -0.88 -3.25 5.97
CA TYR A 19 -0.95 -2.29 4.86
C TYR A 19 -0.12 -2.75 3.65
N LEU A 20 1.14 -3.16 3.90
CA LEU A 20 2.02 -3.59 2.82
C LEU A 20 1.56 -4.91 2.19
N VAL A 21 1.03 -5.84 2.99
CA VAL A 21 0.46 -7.10 2.49
C VAL A 21 -0.76 -6.82 1.60
N ASP A 22 -1.72 -6.03 2.08
CA ASP A 22 -2.93 -5.68 1.32
C ASP A 22 -2.59 -4.92 0.02
N LEU A 23 -1.64 -3.98 0.07
CA LEU A 23 -1.22 -3.25 -1.11
C LEU A 23 -0.56 -4.17 -2.15
N ARG A 24 0.32 -5.08 -1.73
CA ARG A 24 0.95 -6.05 -2.63
C ARG A 24 -0.05 -7.05 -3.20
N GLU A 25 -1.03 -7.50 -2.43
CA GLU A 25 -2.10 -8.39 -2.91
C GLU A 25 -2.88 -7.71 -4.04
N LYS A 26 -3.27 -6.45 -3.85
CA LYS A 26 -4.04 -5.69 -4.85
C LYS A 26 -3.24 -5.35 -6.11
N VAL A 27 -1.97 -5.02 -5.95
CA VAL A 27 -1.07 -4.81 -7.09
C VAL A 27 -0.80 -6.13 -7.82
N GLY A 28 -0.67 -7.24 -7.10
CA GLY A 28 -0.53 -8.58 -7.68
C GLY A 28 -1.74 -8.96 -8.54
N ALA A 29 -2.96 -8.78 -8.00
CA ALA A 29 -4.19 -9.00 -8.76
C ALA A 29 -4.26 -8.13 -10.03
N HIS A 30 -3.86 -6.86 -9.93
CA HIS A 30 -3.80 -5.95 -11.07
C HIS A 30 -2.79 -6.40 -12.15
N LEU A 31 -1.62 -6.93 -11.74
CA LEU A 31 -0.63 -7.51 -12.65
C LEU A 31 -1.14 -8.79 -13.31
N ASP A 32 -1.78 -9.68 -12.55
CA ASP A 32 -2.36 -10.93 -13.06
C ASP A 32 -3.44 -10.67 -14.12
N ASP A 33 -4.18 -9.57 -13.96
CA ASP A 33 -5.18 -9.09 -14.94
C ASP A 33 -4.54 -8.37 -16.15
N GLY A 34 -3.20 -8.31 -16.23
CA GLY A 34 -2.45 -7.67 -17.31
C GLY A 34 -2.46 -6.14 -17.25
N GLY A 35 -2.71 -5.57 -16.07
CA GLY A 35 -2.77 -4.14 -15.84
C GLY A 35 -1.41 -3.46 -15.88
N ASP A 36 -1.40 -2.17 -16.23
CA ASP A 36 -0.18 -1.36 -16.34
C ASP A 36 0.04 -0.46 -15.10
N LEU A 37 1.17 0.25 -15.08
CA LEU A 37 1.50 1.22 -14.03
C LEU A 37 0.40 2.28 -13.82
N THR A 38 -0.29 2.71 -14.89
CA THR A 38 -1.33 3.75 -14.77
C THR A 38 -2.51 3.24 -13.97
N GLY A 39 -2.94 2.00 -14.22
CA GLY A 39 -4.00 1.37 -13.43
C GLY A 39 -3.58 1.10 -11.98
N ALA A 40 -2.30 0.78 -11.75
CA ALA A 40 -1.78 0.53 -10.40
C ALA A 40 -1.95 1.74 -9.46
N TYR A 41 -1.91 2.97 -9.98
CA TYR A 41 -2.13 4.19 -9.19
C TYR A 41 -3.50 4.27 -8.51
N TYR A 42 -4.47 3.49 -8.97
CA TYR A 42 -5.87 3.55 -8.54
C TYR A 42 -6.38 2.25 -7.93
N VAL A 43 -5.48 1.30 -7.58
CA VAL A 43 -5.87 0.13 -6.81
C VAL A 43 -6.53 0.56 -5.50
N ASP A 44 -7.59 -0.15 -5.10
CA ASP A 44 -8.38 0.19 -3.93
C ASP A 44 -7.51 0.23 -2.67
N GLN A 45 -7.46 1.36 -1.98
CA GLN A 45 -6.81 1.47 -0.67
C GLN A 45 -7.77 2.06 0.38
N GLU A 46 -9.09 1.97 0.17
CA GLU A 46 -10.11 2.63 1.01
C GLU A 46 -9.99 2.29 2.49
N ARG A 47 -9.62 1.04 2.82
CA ARG A 47 -9.37 0.56 4.18
C ARG A 47 -8.33 1.41 4.94
N TRP A 48 -7.44 2.09 4.23
CA TRP A 48 -6.31 2.83 4.76
C TRP A 48 -6.46 4.35 4.69
N LYS A 49 -7.62 4.86 4.23
CA LYS A 49 -7.96 6.30 4.14
C LYS A 49 -7.80 7.06 5.46
N LEU A 50 -7.80 6.36 6.59
CA LEU A 50 -7.62 6.95 7.91
C LEU A 50 -6.16 7.30 8.25
N LEU A 51 -5.19 6.83 7.47
CA LEU A 51 -3.77 7.09 7.72
C LEU A 51 -3.46 8.56 7.40
N ASP A 52 -2.66 9.18 8.26
CA ASP A 52 -2.43 10.64 8.28
C ASP A 52 -1.96 11.23 6.95
N THR A 53 -1.17 10.47 6.19
CA THR A 53 -0.58 10.88 4.90
C THR A 53 -1.12 10.07 3.73
N PHE A 54 -2.34 9.53 3.86
CA PHE A 54 -2.94 8.65 2.86
C PHE A 54 -3.03 9.32 1.48
N GLU A 55 -3.61 10.52 1.42
CA GLU A 55 -3.85 11.24 0.16
C GLU A 55 -2.53 11.59 -0.56
N GLU A 56 -1.45 11.82 0.18
CA GLU A 56 -0.14 12.17 -0.38
C GLU A 56 0.68 10.96 -0.83
N LEU A 57 0.45 9.79 -0.21
CA LEU A 57 1.33 8.61 -0.35
C LEU A 57 0.68 7.41 -1.01
N ALA A 58 -0.63 7.20 -0.91
CA ALA A 58 -1.29 5.98 -1.39
C ALA A 58 -0.99 5.69 -2.88
N THR A 59 -1.13 6.70 -3.73
CA THR A 59 -0.83 6.59 -5.17
C THR A 59 0.66 6.32 -5.43
N LYS A 60 1.56 7.01 -4.72
CA LYS A 60 3.01 6.84 -4.89
C LYS A 60 3.47 5.46 -4.45
N ASN A 61 2.94 4.99 -3.32
CA ASN A 61 3.23 3.67 -2.78
C ASN A 61 2.78 2.58 -3.75
N ALA A 62 1.57 2.68 -4.30
CA ALA A 62 1.06 1.70 -5.27
C ALA A 62 1.94 1.62 -6.52
N GLY A 63 2.34 2.76 -7.10
CA GLY A 63 3.26 2.78 -8.24
C GLY A 63 4.63 2.20 -7.93
N ARG A 64 5.16 2.47 -6.72
CA ARG A 64 6.44 1.91 -6.28
C ARG A 64 6.37 0.40 -6.12
N VAL A 65 5.30 -0.11 -5.51
CA VAL A 65 5.08 -1.54 -5.33
C VAL A 65 4.91 -2.25 -6.68
N TYR A 66 4.14 -1.67 -7.60
CA TYR A 66 4.03 -2.18 -8.97
C TYR A 66 5.40 -2.32 -9.64
N ALA A 67 6.21 -1.25 -9.61
CA ALA A 67 7.51 -1.25 -10.27
C ALA A 67 8.49 -2.28 -9.68
N GLU A 68 8.40 -2.59 -8.38
CA GLU A 68 9.21 -3.65 -7.78
C GLU A 68 8.66 -5.03 -8.13
N MET A 69 7.34 -5.23 -8.14
CA MET A 69 6.69 -6.51 -8.42
C MET A 69 6.69 -6.90 -9.91
N GLU A 70 6.78 -5.95 -10.84
CA GLU A 70 6.81 -6.22 -12.29
C GLU A 70 8.03 -7.08 -12.71
N PHE A 71 9.07 -7.14 -11.87
CA PHE A 71 10.30 -7.89 -12.12
C PHE A 71 10.61 -8.98 -11.08
N GLU A 72 9.65 -9.30 -10.20
CA GLU A 72 9.74 -10.44 -9.28
C GLU A 72 9.37 -11.77 -9.98
#